data_AF-A0A6G3MHV9-F1
#
_entry.id   AF-A0A6G3MHV9-F1
#
_cell.length_a   1.000
_cell.length_b   1.000
_cell.length_c   1.000
_cell.angle_alpha   90.00
_cell.angle_beta   90.00
_cell.angle_gamma   90.00
#
_symmetry.space_group_name_H-M   'P 1'
#
loop_
_entity.id
_entity.type
_entity.pdbx_description
1 polymer ?
#
loop_
_entity_poly.entity_id
_entity_poly.type
_entity_poly.pdbx_seq_one_letter_code
_entity_poly.pdbx_strand_id
1 'polypeptide(L)'
;MFKKNKEKFKIEDFSTVCEGLNQLYIRKLLPLETAYKFHELERPRAEIADFTGPPMVMFVGQYSTGKTTFIRYLLNQDYPECRIGPEPTTDRFIAIMHGDNTRSIPGNAVVVDPSKPFRVLSKFGNNFLNRFTCVEINHELTKGLTIIDTPGILSGTKQTDMRGYDFTKVFQSFSDRCDRIYLIFDAHKLDISDEFRQTIDLLSGQDSKIRIVLNKADRVDQQSLMRVYGALMWSLGKIIKTPEVARVYIGSFWDEP
;
A
#
# COMPACT_ATOMS: atom_id res chain seq x y z
N MET A 1 -15.31 -18.58 35.23
CA MET A 1 -15.44 -19.99 34.80
C MET A 1 -15.92 -20.00 33.34
N PHE A 2 -15.01 -20.07 32.36
CA PHE A 2 -15.40 -20.11 30.95
C PHE A 2 -16.07 -21.47 30.67
N LYS A 3 -17.40 -21.51 30.56
CA LYS A 3 -18.12 -22.71 30.10
C LYS A 3 -17.60 -23.06 28.70
N LYS A 4 -16.97 -24.23 28.56
CA LYS A 4 -16.60 -24.80 27.25
C LYS A 4 -17.88 -25.21 26.51
N ASN A 5 -18.54 -24.24 25.87
CA ASN A 5 -19.53 -24.57 24.84
C ASN A 5 -18.76 -25.13 23.63
N LYS A 6 -18.71 -26.46 23.52
CA LYS A 6 -18.13 -27.19 22.38
C LYS A 6 -19.12 -27.20 21.21
N GLU A 7 -19.63 -26.04 20.79
CA GLU A 7 -20.19 -25.96 19.44
C GLU A 7 -19.02 -26.15 18.47
N LYS A 8 -19.00 -27.32 17.81
CA LYS A 8 -18.06 -27.61 16.74
C LYS A 8 -18.49 -26.79 15.53
N PHE A 9 -17.62 -25.89 15.06
CA PHE A 9 -17.76 -25.25 13.77
C PHE A 9 -17.82 -26.34 12.70
N LYS A 10 -18.91 -26.43 11.94
CA LYS A 10 -18.93 -27.22 10.71
C LYS A 10 -18.61 -26.28 9.56
N ILE A 11 -17.70 -26.69 8.69
CA ILE A 11 -17.29 -25.91 7.51
C ILE A 11 -18.51 -25.67 6.59
N GLU A 12 -19.47 -26.59 6.60
CA GLU A 12 -20.73 -26.55 5.85
C GLU A 12 -21.68 -25.39 6.27
N ASP A 13 -21.44 -24.76 7.42
CA ASP A 13 -22.31 -23.68 7.93
C ASP A 13 -22.00 -22.30 7.30
N PHE A 14 -20.96 -22.17 6.49
CA PHE A 14 -20.50 -20.89 5.92
C PHE A 14 -20.56 -20.87 4.40
N SER A 15 -20.99 -19.75 3.84
CA SER A 15 -21.07 -19.57 2.38
C SER A 15 -19.70 -19.36 1.73
N THR A 16 -18.75 -18.75 2.45
CA THR A 16 -17.39 -18.45 1.99
C THR A 16 -16.36 -18.62 3.11
N VAL A 17 -15.08 -18.77 2.73
CA VAL A 17 -13.96 -18.83 3.68
C VAL A 17 -13.85 -17.53 4.48
N CYS A 18 -14.00 -16.37 3.83
CA CYS A 18 -13.94 -15.06 4.48
C CYS A 18 -15.03 -14.90 5.55
N GLU A 19 -16.25 -15.35 5.26
CA GLU A 19 -17.33 -15.35 6.24
C GLU A 19 -17.00 -16.23 7.45
N GLY A 20 -16.53 -17.45 7.20
CA GLY A 20 -16.12 -18.38 8.26
C GLY A 20 -15.02 -17.80 9.15
N LEU A 21 -14.00 -17.16 8.56
CA LEU A 21 -12.92 -16.50 9.30
C LEU A 21 -13.42 -15.32 10.14
N ASN A 22 -14.28 -14.47 9.59
CA ASN A 22 -14.86 -13.36 10.34
C ASN A 22 -15.71 -13.87 11.53
N GLN A 23 -16.53 -14.90 11.33
CA GLN A 23 -17.31 -15.49 12.42
C GLN A 23 -16.43 -16.14 13.49
N LEU A 24 -15.35 -16.82 13.09
CA LEU A 24 -14.36 -17.38 14.01
C LEU A 24 -13.68 -16.28 14.83
N TYR A 25 -13.24 -15.20 14.18
CA TYR A 25 -12.65 -14.04 14.84
C TYR A 25 -13.59 -13.45 15.90
N ILE A 26 -14.83 -13.15 15.53
CA ILE A 26 -15.84 -12.56 16.43
C ILE A 26 -16.13 -13.47 17.63
N ARG A 27 -16.25 -14.78 17.42
CA ARG A 27 -16.65 -15.72 18.49
C ARG A 27 -15.50 -16.16 19.38
N LYS A 28 -14.27 -16.24 18.86
CA LYS A 28 -13.14 -16.86 19.56
C LYS A 28 -12.05 -15.89 19.95
N LEU A 29 -11.69 -14.95 19.07
CA LEU A 29 -10.53 -14.09 19.25
C LEU A 29 -10.91 -12.73 19.86
N LEU A 30 -11.96 -12.09 19.33
CA LEU A 30 -12.44 -10.80 19.81
C LEU A 30 -12.78 -10.76 21.33
N PRO A 31 -13.40 -11.79 21.93
CA PRO A 31 -13.64 -11.79 23.38
C PRO A 31 -12.35 -11.76 24.20
N LEU A 32 -11.30 -12.41 23.69
CA LEU A 32 -9.98 -12.44 24.31
C LEU A 32 -9.29 -11.07 24.17
N GLU A 33 -9.27 -10.51 22.96
CA GLU A 33 -8.70 -9.18 22.70
C GLU A 33 -9.36 -8.10 23.57
N THR A 34 -10.68 -8.17 23.71
CA THR A 34 -11.46 -7.24 24.55
C THR A 34 -11.15 -7.44 26.03
N ALA A 35 -11.09 -8.69 26.51
CA ALA A 35 -10.82 -8.98 27.92
C ALA A 35 -9.45 -8.48 28.38
N TYR A 36 -8.45 -8.48 27.49
CA TYR A 36 -7.09 -8.04 27.78
C TYR A 36 -6.74 -6.66 27.20
N LYS A 37 -7.73 -5.89 26.71
CA LYS A 37 -7.54 -4.56 26.12
C LYS A 37 -6.47 -4.52 25.03
N PHE A 38 -6.36 -5.59 24.25
CA PHE A 38 -5.36 -5.73 23.19
C PHE A 38 -5.38 -4.56 22.20
N HIS A 39 -6.58 -4.02 21.92
CA HIS A 39 -6.77 -2.90 21.00
C HIS A 39 -6.22 -1.56 21.49
N GLU A 40 -5.98 -1.41 22.80
CA GLU A 40 -5.34 -0.22 23.36
C GLU A 40 -3.81 -0.30 23.25
N LEU A 41 -3.25 -1.50 23.03
CA LEU A 41 -1.82 -1.77 23.12
C LEU A 41 -1.17 -2.02 21.76
N GLU A 42 -1.79 -2.85 20.92
CA GLU A 42 -1.15 -3.41 19.73
C GLU A 42 -1.86 -3.02 18.44
N ARG A 43 -3.08 -3.53 18.23
CA ARG A 43 -3.79 -3.41 16.95
C ARG A 43 -5.27 -3.11 17.12
N PRO A 44 -5.85 -2.24 16.27
CA PRO A 44 -7.28 -1.99 16.29
C PRO A 44 -8.05 -3.28 16.00
N ARG A 45 -9.28 -3.33 16.47
CA ARG A 45 -10.23 -4.40 16.15
C ARG A 45 -10.35 -4.55 14.63
N ALA A 46 -10.22 -5.78 14.13
CA ALA A 46 -10.53 -6.09 12.74
C ALA A 46 -12.02 -5.88 12.45
N GLU A 47 -12.30 -5.24 11.33
CA GLU A 47 -13.65 -5.02 10.80
C GLU A 47 -13.97 -5.99 9.68
N ILE A 48 -15.24 -6.11 9.32
CA ILE A 48 -15.65 -7.03 8.24
C ILE A 48 -14.97 -6.70 6.92
N ALA A 49 -14.71 -5.41 6.66
CA ALA A 49 -13.99 -4.93 5.49
C ALA A 49 -12.54 -5.45 5.40
N ASP A 50 -11.92 -5.80 6.54
CA ASP A 50 -10.59 -6.43 6.55
C ASP A 50 -10.63 -7.91 6.09
N PHE A 51 -11.80 -8.56 6.11
CA PHE A 51 -11.99 -9.95 5.66
C PHE A 51 -12.56 -10.06 4.24
N THR A 52 -13.48 -9.15 3.89
CA THR A 52 -14.22 -9.18 2.62
C THR A 52 -13.69 -8.19 1.59
N GLY A 53 -12.80 -7.28 1.99
CA GLY A 53 -12.20 -6.31 1.08
C GLY A 53 -11.36 -6.99 0.00
N PRO A 54 -11.30 -6.43 -1.22
CA PRO A 54 -10.40 -6.92 -2.24
C PRO A 54 -8.94 -6.70 -1.80
N PRO A 55 -7.99 -7.52 -2.29
CA PRO A 55 -6.59 -7.38 -1.97
C PRO A 55 -6.05 -5.98 -2.30
N MET A 56 -5.11 -5.50 -1.50
CA MET A 56 -4.50 -4.18 -1.62
C MET A 56 -3.09 -4.27 -2.21
N VAL A 57 -2.84 -3.52 -3.28
CA VAL A 57 -1.53 -3.36 -3.91
C VAL A 57 -1.06 -1.93 -3.69
N MET A 58 0.14 -1.76 -3.12
CA MET A 58 0.73 -0.45 -2.87
C MET A 58 1.93 -0.16 -3.78
N PHE A 59 1.97 1.04 -4.34
CA PHE A 59 3.08 1.52 -5.19
C PHE A 59 3.92 2.52 -4.40
N VAL A 60 5.21 2.24 -4.25
CA VAL A 60 6.15 3.00 -3.41
C VAL A 60 7.39 3.34 -4.21
N GLY A 61 7.93 4.53 -4.02
CA GLY A 61 9.13 4.95 -4.71
C GLY A 61 9.38 6.44 -4.56
N GLN A 62 10.59 6.85 -4.91
CA GLN A 62 10.96 8.26 -4.86
C GLN A 62 10.16 9.13 -5.82
N TYR A 63 10.35 10.43 -5.68
CA TYR A 63 9.73 11.40 -6.57
C TYR A 63 10.11 11.15 -8.04
N SER A 64 9.15 11.35 -8.95
CA SER A 64 9.32 11.16 -10.41
C SER A 64 9.67 9.74 -10.91
N THR A 65 9.57 8.68 -10.09
CA THR A 65 9.82 7.29 -10.56
C THR A 65 8.71 6.70 -11.43
N GLY A 66 7.57 7.38 -11.57
CA GLY A 66 6.46 6.98 -12.45
C GLY A 66 5.37 6.12 -11.80
N LYS A 67 5.17 6.20 -10.47
CA LYS A 67 4.10 5.48 -9.75
C LYS A 67 2.71 5.73 -10.33
N THR A 68 2.28 6.99 -10.34
CA THR A 68 0.98 7.44 -10.86
C THR A 68 0.82 7.10 -12.34
N THR A 69 1.89 7.27 -13.15
CA THR A 69 1.90 6.88 -14.57
C THR A 69 1.71 5.38 -14.75
N PHE A 70 2.35 4.56 -13.91
CA PHE A 70 2.19 3.11 -13.96
C PHE A 70 0.77 2.71 -13.54
N ILE A 71 0.20 3.32 -12.51
CA ILE A 71 -1.18 3.04 -12.11
C ILE A 71 -2.15 3.40 -13.23
N ARG A 72 -1.98 4.57 -13.86
CA ARG A 72 -2.74 4.97 -15.05
C ARG A 72 -2.58 3.96 -16.19
N TYR A 73 -1.36 3.51 -16.47
CA TYR A 73 -1.06 2.50 -17.48
C TYR A 73 -1.79 1.17 -17.19
N LEU A 74 -1.83 0.73 -15.94
CA LEU A 74 -2.57 -0.48 -15.54
C LEU A 74 -4.08 -0.31 -15.70
N LEU A 75 -4.61 0.85 -15.34
CA LEU A 75 -6.03 1.16 -15.46
C LEU A 75 -6.45 1.48 -16.90
N ASN A 76 -5.50 1.77 -17.79
CA ASN A 76 -5.73 2.27 -19.14
C ASN A 76 -6.73 3.44 -19.19
N GLN A 77 -6.75 4.25 -18.12
CA GLN A 77 -7.59 5.43 -17.97
C GLN A 77 -7.03 6.34 -16.88
N ASP A 78 -7.38 7.62 -16.94
CA ASP A 78 -7.12 8.57 -15.86
C ASP A 78 -8.08 8.33 -14.69
N TYR A 79 -7.64 8.70 -13.48
CA TYR A 79 -8.45 8.65 -12.27
C TYR A 79 -8.47 10.01 -11.57
N PRO A 80 -9.54 10.35 -10.83
CA PRO A 80 -9.60 11.60 -10.07
C PRO A 80 -8.35 11.84 -9.22
N GLU A 81 -7.92 13.10 -9.17
CA GLU A 81 -6.72 13.54 -8.43
C GLU A 81 -5.39 12.94 -8.91
N CYS A 82 -5.34 12.20 -10.03
CA CYS A 82 -4.08 11.83 -10.66
C CYS A 82 -3.40 13.10 -11.23
N ARG A 83 -2.32 13.55 -10.57
CA ARG A 83 -1.50 14.67 -11.07
C ARG A 83 -0.16 14.14 -11.51
N ILE A 84 0.02 14.02 -12.82
CA ILE A 84 1.30 13.64 -13.44
C ILE A 84 1.99 14.93 -13.88
N GLY A 85 3.12 15.26 -13.26
CA GLY A 85 3.91 16.43 -13.62
C GLY A 85 5.36 16.32 -13.14
N PRO A 86 6.28 17.14 -13.70
CA PRO A 86 7.69 17.14 -13.31
C PRO A 86 7.94 17.75 -11.93
N GLU A 87 7.07 18.63 -11.44
CA GLU A 87 7.14 19.23 -10.09
C GLU A 87 6.41 18.38 -9.04
N PRO A 88 6.84 18.35 -7.75
CA PRO A 88 6.24 17.56 -6.67
C PRO A 88 4.71 17.67 -6.59
N THR A 89 4.03 16.81 -7.33
CA THR A 89 2.60 16.96 -7.66
C THR A 89 1.71 16.04 -6.83
N THR A 90 2.26 14.91 -6.35
CA THR A 90 1.56 13.94 -5.50
C THR A 90 2.13 13.98 -4.09
N ASP A 91 1.50 14.78 -3.23
CA ASP A 91 1.79 14.87 -1.79
C ASP A 91 0.76 14.10 -0.94
N ARG A 92 -0.12 13.33 -1.59
CA ARG A 92 -1.25 12.61 -1.00
C ARG A 92 -1.12 11.11 -1.16
N PHE A 93 -1.72 10.40 -0.22
CA PHE A 93 -2.06 8.99 -0.40
C PHE A 93 -3.40 8.91 -1.14
N ILE A 94 -3.47 8.08 -2.18
CA ILE A 94 -4.69 7.86 -2.95
C ILE A 94 -5.02 6.37 -2.90
N ALA A 95 -6.17 6.03 -2.32
CA ALA A 95 -6.74 4.69 -2.39
C ALA A 95 -7.72 4.61 -3.55
N ILE A 96 -7.38 3.87 -4.60
CA ILE A 96 -8.23 3.66 -5.76
C ILE A 96 -9.01 2.37 -5.56
N MET A 97 -10.33 2.50 -5.43
CA MET A 97 -11.26 1.40 -5.15
C MET A 97 -12.32 1.30 -6.24
N HIS A 98 -13.04 0.19 -6.24
CA HIS A 98 -14.22 0.04 -7.08
C HIS A 98 -15.36 0.94 -6.59
N GLY A 99 -16.09 1.53 -7.53
CA GLY A 99 -17.42 2.08 -7.29
C GLY A 99 -18.17 2.26 -8.60
N ASP A 100 -19.50 2.22 -8.55
CA ASP A 100 -20.33 2.31 -9.75
C ASP A 100 -20.17 3.65 -10.48
N ASN A 101 -19.89 4.71 -9.72
CA ASN A 101 -19.69 6.06 -10.22
C ASN A 101 -18.31 6.58 -9.86
N THR A 102 -17.66 7.24 -10.81
CA THR A 102 -16.37 7.88 -10.58
C THR A 102 -16.51 9.06 -9.61
N ARG A 103 -15.87 8.98 -8.44
CA ARG A 103 -15.88 10.07 -7.45
C ARG A 103 -14.63 10.09 -6.56
N SER A 104 -14.31 11.26 -6.04
CA SER A 104 -13.30 11.46 -5.00
C SER A 104 -13.97 11.64 -3.64
N ILE A 105 -13.51 10.90 -2.64
CA ILE A 105 -14.01 10.91 -1.27
C ILE A 105 -12.87 11.38 -0.35
N PRO A 106 -13.03 12.51 0.36
CA PRO A 106 -12.01 13.02 1.27
C PRO A 106 -11.72 12.06 2.43
N GLY A 107 -10.47 11.99 2.89
CA GLY A 107 -10.02 11.07 3.94
C GLY A 107 -10.85 11.10 5.22
N ASN A 108 -11.33 12.27 5.64
CA ASN A 108 -12.21 12.41 6.80
C ASN A 108 -13.52 11.62 6.67
N ALA A 109 -14.09 11.55 5.46
CA ALA A 109 -15.29 10.76 5.18
C ALA A 109 -14.96 9.27 4.99
N VAL A 110 -13.78 8.96 4.45
CA VAL A 110 -13.33 7.58 4.22
C VAL A 110 -13.15 6.81 5.53
N VAL A 111 -12.56 7.44 6.55
CA VAL A 111 -12.26 6.75 7.83
C VAL A 111 -13.47 6.50 8.71
N VAL A 112 -14.62 7.11 8.42
CA VAL A 112 -15.88 6.88 9.14
C VAL A 112 -16.80 5.89 8.43
N ASP A 113 -16.47 5.50 7.20
CA ASP A 113 -17.23 4.54 6.41
C ASP A 113 -16.86 3.09 6.80
N PRO A 114 -17.77 2.32 7.42
CA PRO A 114 -17.49 0.96 7.87
C PRO A 114 -17.35 -0.05 6.72
N SER A 115 -17.72 0.33 5.49
CA SER A 115 -17.51 -0.50 4.31
C SER A 115 -16.06 -0.44 3.80
N LYS A 116 -15.25 0.50 4.30
CA LYS A 116 -13.88 0.73 3.84
C LYS A 116 -12.84 0.35 4.91
N PRO A 117 -11.75 -0.33 4.54
CA PRO A 117 -10.75 -0.82 5.50
C PRO A 117 -9.75 0.27 5.91
N PHE A 118 -10.21 1.50 6.17
CA PHE A 118 -9.35 2.66 6.42
C PHE A 118 -9.61 3.35 7.77
N ARG A 119 -10.53 2.85 8.59
CA ARG A 119 -10.84 3.43 9.90
C ARG A 119 -9.63 3.62 10.80
N VAL A 120 -8.65 2.71 10.75
CA VAL A 120 -7.40 2.83 11.52
C VAL A 120 -6.65 4.13 11.26
N LEU A 121 -6.80 4.72 10.08
CA LEU A 121 -6.09 5.92 9.67
C LEU A 121 -6.60 7.18 10.39
N SER A 122 -7.78 7.10 11.02
CA SER A 122 -8.32 8.20 11.85
C SER A 122 -7.37 8.63 12.98
N LYS A 123 -6.55 7.70 13.49
CA LYS A 123 -5.55 7.97 14.55
C LYS A 123 -4.47 8.97 14.14
N PHE A 124 -4.26 9.20 12.84
CA PHE A 124 -3.25 10.13 12.32
C PHE A 124 -3.74 11.59 12.28
N GLY A 125 -5.03 11.82 12.54
CA GLY A 125 -5.61 13.15 12.67
C GLY A 125 -5.74 13.92 11.35
N ASN A 126 -6.30 15.12 11.44
CA ASN A 126 -6.71 15.92 10.27
C ASN A 126 -5.56 16.29 9.33
N ASN A 127 -4.34 16.46 9.83
CA ASN A 127 -3.19 16.81 8.99
C ASN A 127 -2.92 15.73 7.93
N PHE A 128 -3.02 14.45 8.32
CA PHE A 128 -2.91 13.34 7.40
C PHE A 128 -4.20 13.17 6.57
N LEU A 129 -5.37 13.22 7.20
CA LEU A 129 -6.64 12.95 6.51
C LEU A 129 -6.95 13.95 5.39
N ASN A 130 -6.44 15.19 5.49
CA ASN A 130 -6.52 16.18 4.41
C ASN A 130 -5.60 15.86 3.20
N ARG A 131 -4.66 14.94 3.38
CA ARG A 131 -3.73 14.42 2.36
C ARG A 131 -3.97 12.94 2.06
N PHE A 132 -5.15 12.44 2.42
CA PHE A 132 -5.60 11.12 2.05
C PHE A 132 -6.93 11.24 1.31
N THR A 133 -7.01 10.57 0.17
CA THR A 133 -8.21 10.56 -0.66
C THR A 133 -8.52 9.12 -1.06
N CYS A 134 -9.81 8.76 -1.04
CA CYS A 134 -10.27 7.54 -1.70
C CYS A 134 -10.93 7.93 -3.01
N VAL A 135 -10.50 7.31 -4.10
CA VAL A 135 -11.03 7.50 -5.43
C VAL A 135 -11.76 6.23 -5.81
N GLU A 136 -13.06 6.34 -6.06
CA GLU A 136 -13.87 5.24 -6.57
C GLU A 136 -13.96 5.38 -8.09
N ILE A 137 -13.69 4.29 -8.81
CA ILE A 137 -13.83 4.21 -10.28
C ILE A 137 -14.51 2.91 -10.68
N ASN A 138 -15.31 2.97 -11.74
CA ASN A 138 -15.90 1.79 -12.34
C ASN A 138 -14.91 1.18 -13.34
N HIS A 139 -14.09 0.25 -12.86
CA HIS A 139 -13.10 -0.45 -13.67
C HIS A 139 -13.05 -1.93 -13.32
N GLU A 140 -12.77 -2.79 -14.31
CA GLU A 140 -12.75 -4.23 -14.10
C GLU A 140 -11.65 -4.65 -13.12
N LEU A 141 -10.46 -4.03 -13.22
CA LEU A 141 -9.38 -4.30 -12.26
C LEU A 141 -9.77 -3.92 -10.83
N THR A 142 -10.50 -2.81 -10.62
CA THR A 142 -10.80 -2.35 -9.27
C THR A 142 -11.85 -3.21 -8.56
N LYS A 143 -12.68 -3.96 -9.30
CA LYS A 143 -13.60 -4.95 -8.73
C LYS A 143 -12.89 -6.03 -7.92
N GLY A 144 -11.69 -6.41 -8.34
CA GLY A 144 -10.87 -7.44 -7.71
C GLY A 144 -9.66 -6.91 -6.93
N LEU A 145 -9.41 -5.60 -6.95
CA LEU A 145 -8.18 -5.01 -6.41
C LEU A 145 -8.39 -3.59 -5.90
N THR A 146 -7.80 -3.28 -4.75
CA THR A 146 -7.59 -1.88 -4.33
C THR A 146 -6.15 -1.48 -4.59
N ILE A 147 -5.95 -0.31 -5.20
CA ILE A 147 -4.61 0.22 -5.49
C ILE A 147 -4.32 1.39 -4.56
N ILE A 148 -3.15 1.39 -3.93
CA ILE A 148 -2.67 2.50 -3.10
C ILE A 148 -1.53 3.20 -3.83
N ASP A 149 -1.79 4.41 -4.32
CA ASP A 149 -0.75 5.34 -4.78
C ASP A 149 -0.20 6.10 -3.57
N THR A 150 1.11 6.07 -3.40
CA THR A 150 1.79 6.75 -2.28
C THR A 150 2.47 8.03 -2.77
N PRO A 151 2.59 9.05 -1.91
CA PRO A 151 3.33 10.25 -2.27
C PRO A 151 4.79 9.90 -2.54
N GLY A 152 5.42 10.65 -3.47
CA GLY A 152 6.84 10.45 -3.78
C GLY A 152 7.70 10.65 -2.55
N ILE A 153 8.57 9.68 -2.24
CA ILE A 153 9.54 9.82 -1.16
C ILE A 153 10.59 10.84 -1.61
N LEU A 154 10.79 11.86 -0.78
CA LEU A 154 11.64 13.00 -1.10
C LEU A 154 13.08 12.68 -0.70
N SER A 155 14.03 13.41 -1.28
CA SER A 155 15.43 13.34 -0.92
C SER A 155 15.77 14.57 -0.06
N GLY A 156 15.58 14.48 1.26
CA GLY A 156 16.10 15.49 2.20
C GLY A 156 15.17 15.86 3.36
N THR A 157 15.78 16.14 4.52
CA THR A 157 15.14 16.36 5.82
C THR A 157 14.21 17.58 5.90
N LYS A 158 14.37 18.57 5.03
CA LYS A 158 13.57 19.83 5.09
C LYS A 158 12.12 19.66 4.66
N GLN A 159 11.80 18.64 3.85
CA GLN A 159 10.42 18.43 3.37
C GLN A 159 9.61 17.47 4.26
N THR A 160 10.26 16.64 5.08
CA THR A 160 9.62 15.81 6.12
C THR A 160 8.82 16.65 7.12
N ASP A 161 9.38 17.78 7.56
CA ASP A 161 8.71 18.70 8.50
C ASP A 161 7.48 19.38 7.87
N MET A 162 7.44 19.52 6.53
CA MET A 162 6.33 20.17 5.82
C MET A 162 5.07 19.30 5.68
N ARG A 163 5.16 17.99 5.94
CA ARG A 163 4.00 17.08 5.75
C ARG A 163 2.94 17.26 6.83
N GLY A 164 3.36 17.58 8.06
CA GLY A 164 2.47 17.76 9.20
C GLY A 164 1.89 16.45 9.78
N TYR A 165 2.39 15.29 9.32
CA TYR A 165 2.03 13.97 9.83
C TYR A 165 3.25 13.03 9.79
N ASP A 166 3.21 11.96 10.61
CA ASP A 166 4.25 10.94 10.68
C ASP A 166 4.12 9.96 9.49
N PHE A 167 4.90 10.22 8.42
CA PHE A 167 4.85 9.42 7.19
C PHE A 167 5.20 7.95 7.44
N THR A 168 6.20 7.67 8.27
CA THR A 168 6.65 6.31 8.61
C THR A 168 5.52 5.48 9.20
N LYS A 169 4.78 6.02 10.18
CA LYS A 169 3.66 5.28 10.80
C LYS A 169 2.46 5.11 9.88
N VAL A 170 2.16 6.13 9.07
CA VAL A 170 1.10 6.03 8.05
C VAL A 170 1.44 4.96 7.04
N PHE A 171 2.66 5.01 6.49
CA PHE A 171 3.18 4.05 5.54
C PHE A 171 3.11 2.63 6.10
N GLN A 172 3.57 2.42 7.33
CA GLN A 172 3.50 1.13 8.00
C GLN A 172 2.05 0.61 8.14
N SER A 173 1.11 1.51 8.46
CA SER A 173 -0.31 1.14 8.57
C SER A 173 -0.92 0.69 7.24
N PHE A 174 -0.42 1.22 6.11
CA PHE A 174 -0.79 0.71 4.79
C PHE A 174 -0.06 -0.60 4.46
N SER A 175 1.26 -0.67 4.63
CA SER A 175 2.06 -1.84 4.26
C SER A 175 1.60 -3.11 4.97
N ASP A 176 1.26 -3.01 6.26
CA ASP A 176 0.79 -4.14 7.06
C ASP A 176 -0.47 -4.78 6.46
N ARG A 177 -1.33 -3.97 5.85
CA ARG A 177 -2.61 -4.37 5.24
C ARG A 177 -2.51 -4.71 3.77
N CYS A 178 -1.47 -4.25 3.08
CA CYS A 178 -1.28 -4.56 1.67
C CYS A 178 -0.84 -6.01 1.48
N ASP A 179 -1.30 -6.63 0.40
CA ASP A 179 -0.93 -7.98 -0.04
C ASP A 179 0.32 -7.96 -0.93
N ARG A 180 0.55 -6.83 -1.61
CA ARG A 180 1.65 -6.64 -2.55
C ARG A 180 2.17 -5.22 -2.48
N ILE A 181 3.49 -5.08 -2.49
CA ILE A 181 4.15 -3.77 -2.46
C ILE A 181 5.12 -3.69 -3.63
N TYR A 182 4.88 -2.78 -4.57
CA TYR A 182 5.76 -2.51 -5.69
C TYR A 182 6.70 -1.36 -5.35
N LEU A 183 7.99 -1.67 -5.22
CA LEU A 183 9.06 -0.67 -5.08
C LEU A 183 9.51 -0.26 -6.48
N ILE A 184 9.23 0.98 -6.86
CA ILE A 184 9.52 1.53 -8.20
C ILE A 184 10.78 2.39 -8.16
N PHE A 185 11.75 2.01 -9.00
CA PHE A 185 13.01 2.70 -9.24
C PHE A 185 13.06 3.21 -10.68
N ASP A 186 13.77 4.32 -10.89
CA ASP A 186 14.01 4.89 -12.22
C ASP A 186 15.37 4.39 -12.74
N ALA A 187 15.39 3.75 -13.91
CA ALA A 187 16.62 3.21 -14.50
C ALA A 187 17.60 4.31 -14.94
N HIS A 188 17.10 5.50 -15.27
CA HIS A 188 17.92 6.63 -15.71
C HIS A 188 18.55 7.39 -14.53
N LYS A 189 17.84 7.47 -13.40
CA LYS A 189 18.28 8.16 -12.18
C LYS A 189 18.17 7.24 -10.97
N LEU A 190 18.98 6.18 -10.97
CA LEU A 190 19.05 5.30 -9.81
C LEU A 190 19.74 6.03 -8.66
N ASP A 191 18.93 6.60 -7.78
CA ASP A 191 19.31 7.07 -6.47
C ASP A 191 18.46 6.31 -5.44
N ILE A 192 18.99 6.08 -4.23
CA ILE A 192 18.23 5.54 -3.10
C ILE A 192 18.55 6.44 -1.92
N SER A 193 17.69 7.44 -1.71
CA SER A 193 17.84 8.36 -0.59
C SER A 193 17.77 7.63 0.76
N ASP A 194 18.34 8.25 1.80
CA ASP A 194 18.28 7.71 3.16
C ASP A 194 16.83 7.54 3.65
N GLU A 195 15.93 8.47 3.30
CA GLU A 195 14.49 8.38 3.63
C GLU A 195 13.84 7.19 2.93
N PHE A 196 14.18 6.94 1.66
CA PHE A 196 13.65 5.78 0.95
C PHE A 196 14.21 4.47 1.52
N ARG A 197 15.51 4.45 1.85
CA ARG A 197 16.13 3.31 2.54
C ARG A 197 15.45 3.01 3.87
N GLN A 198 15.18 4.02 4.70
CA GLN A 198 14.43 3.85 5.95
C GLN A 198 13.03 3.30 5.69
N THR A 199 12.34 3.80 4.67
CA THR A 199 11.01 3.32 4.30
C THR A 199 11.02 1.84 3.88
N ILE A 200 12.04 1.40 3.14
CA ILE A 200 12.22 -0.01 2.76
C ILE A 200 12.53 -0.86 4.00
N ASP A 201 13.31 -0.34 4.96
CA ASP A 201 13.64 -1.05 6.21
C ASP A 201 12.39 -1.30 7.07
N LEU A 202 11.37 -0.43 7.01
CA LEU A 202 10.06 -0.64 7.66
C LEU A 202 9.31 -1.85 7.10
N LEU A 203 9.63 -2.30 5.88
CA LEU A 203 9.02 -3.47 5.26
C LEU A 203 9.70 -4.79 5.66
N SER A 204 10.71 -4.73 6.54
CA SER A 204 11.40 -5.91 7.07
C SER A 204 10.41 -6.91 7.68
N GLY A 205 10.52 -8.18 7.30
CA GLY A 205 9.58 -9.24 7.70
C GLY A 205 8.34 -9.35 6.79
N GLN A 206 8.21 -8.47 5.79
CA GLN A 206 7.17 -8.53 4.75
C GLN A 206 7.75 -8.75 3.35
N ASP A 207 8.95 -9.33 3.28
CA ASP A 207 9.76 -9.47 2.07
C ASP A 207 9.02 -10.21 0.94
N SER A 208 8.19 -11.20 1.30
CA SER A 208 7.38 -11.98 0.35
C SER A 208 6.33 -11.14 -0.40
N LYS A 209 5.90 -10.00 0.20
CA LYS A 209 4.98 -9.04 -0.40
C LYS A 209 5.69 -8.11 -1.40
N ILE A 210 7.00 -7.93 -1.29
CA ILE A 210 7.75 -6.94 -2.06
C ILE A 210 7.99 -7.44 -3.50
N ARG A 211 7.80 -6.56 -4.47
CA ARG A 211 8.23 -6.71 -5.86
C ARG A 211 8.95 -5.45 -6.30
N ILE A 212 10.06 -5.61 -7.00
CA ILE A 212 10.87 -4.48 -7.45
C ILE A 212 10.56 -4.21 -8.90
N VAL A 213 10.41 -2.94 -9.26
CA VAL A 213 10.18 -2.48 -10.62
C VAL A 213 11.29 -1.50 -10.97
N LEU A 214 12.08 -1.83 -11.99
CA LEU A 214 13.04 -0.93 -12.60
C LEU A 214 12.38 -0.31 -13.84
N ASN A 215 11.80 0.86 -13.65
CA ASN A 215 11.00 1.59 -14.63
C ASN A 215 11.87 2.48 -15.52
N LYS A 216 11.32 2.92 -16.66
CA LYS A 216 12.00 3.77 -17.67
C LYS A 216 13.26 3.13 -18.24
N ALA A 217 13.26 1.81 -18.40
CA ALA A 217 14.39 1.05 -18.92
C ALA A 217 14.73 1.40 -20.37
N ASP A 218 13.76 1.92 -21.13
CA ASP A 218 13.91 2.48 -22.48
C ASP A 218 14.85 3.69 -22.56
N ARG A 219 15.03 4.42 -21.45
CA ARG A 219 15.84 5.64 -21.40
C ARG A 219 17.33 5.40 -21.22
N VAL A 220 17.75 4.15 -21.13
CA VAL A 220 19.14 3.76 -20.94
C VAL A 220 19.53 2.68 -21.93
N ASP A 221 20.79 2.67 -22.35
CA ASP A 221 21.31 1.61 -23.22
C ASP A 221 21.48 0.29 -22.44
N GLN A 222 21.64 -0.81 -23.16
CA GLN A 222 21.73 -2.16 -22.59
C GLN A 222 22.87 -2.30 -21.56
N GLN A 223 24.04 -1.66 -21.79
CA GLN A 223 25.15 -1.78 -20.85
C GLN A 223 24.89 -0.98 -19.57
N SER A 224 24.36 0.24 -19.71
CA SER A 224 23.95 1.05 -18.56
C SER A 224 22.85 0.37 -17.75
N LEU A 225 21.86 -0.24 -18.41
CA LEU A 225 20.80 -0.98 -17.75
C LEU A 225 21.34 -2.12 -16.88
N MET A 226 22.30 -2.91 -17.39
CA MET A 226 22.94 -3.98 -16.62
C MET A 226 23.71 -3.45 -15.40
N ARG A 227 24.39 -2.30 -15.55
CA ARG A 227 25.09 -1.64 -14.44
C ARG A 227 24.13 -1.13 -13.38
N VAL A 228 23.05 -0.47 -13.80
CA VAL A 228 21.99 0.05 -12.93
C VAL A 228 21.30 -1.09 -12.19
N TYR A 229 20.96 -2.18 -12.88
CA TYR A 229 20.40 -3.38 -12.27
C TYR A 229 21.33 -3.97 -11.20
N GLY A 230 22.63 -4.11 -11.52
CA GLY A 230 23.62 -4.57 -10.55
C GLY A 230 23.74 -3.66 -9.33
N ALA A 231 23.79 -2.35 -9.53
CA ALA A 231 23.86 -1.37 -8.45
C ALA A 231 22.60 -1.38 -7.56
N LEU A 232 21.42 -1.54 -8.17
CA LEU A 232 20.14 -1.67 -7.46
C LEU A 232 20.14 -2.93 -6.57
N MET A 233 20.47 -4.08 -7.15
CA MET A 233 20.49 -5.36 -6.41
C MET A 233 21.54 -5.35 -5.29
N TRP A 234 22.70 -4.75 -5.53
CA TRP A 234 23.73 -4.56 -4.51
C TRP A 234 23.25 -3.70 -3.35
N SER A 235 22.53 -2.62 -3.64
CA SER A 235 22.01 -1.70 -2.63
C SER A 235 20.86 -2.34 -1.84
N LEU A 236 19.93 -3.00 -2.53
CA LEU A 236 18.81 -3.69 -1.90
C LEU A 236 19.27 -4.90 -1.07
N GLY A 237 20.29 -5.64 -1.50
CA GLY A 237 20.85 -6.74 -0.71
C GLY A 237 21.45 -6.32 0.64
N LYS A 238 21.76 -5.03 0.82
CA LYS A 238 22.20 -4.47 2.12
C LYS A 238 21.03 -4.06 3.02
N ILE A 239 19.85 -3.83 2.44
CA ILE A 239 18.67 -3.30 3.13
C ILE A 239 17.72 -4.44 3.45
N ILE A 240 17.35 -5.22 2.44
CA ILE A 240 16.45 -6.36 2.54
C ILE A 240 17.28 -7.56 3.02
N LYS A 241 17.18 -7.86 4.32
CA LYS A 241 17.96 -8.92 4.99
C LYS A 241 17.30 -10.28 4.85
N THR A 242 16.99 -10.69 3.62
CA THR A 242 16.48 -12.03 3.32
C THR A 242 17.45 -12.78 2.40
N PRO A 243 17.64 -14.09 2.60
CA PRO A 243 18.39 -14.91 1.64
C PRO A 243 17.68 -15.04 0.29
N GLU A 244 16.37 -14.76 0.24
CA GLU A 244 15.59 -14.83 -0.99
C GLU A 244 15.81 -13.58 -1.86
N VAL A 245 16.21 -13.80 -3.12
CA VAL A 245 16.40 -12.69 -4.06
C VAL A 245 15.03 -12.16 -4.50
N ALA A 246 14.76 -10.89 -4.21
CA ALA A 246 13.54 -10.23 -4.64
C ALA A 246 13.44 -10.18 -6.17
N ARG A 247 12.26 -10.51 -6.70
CA ARG A 247 12.00 -10.48 -8.15
C ARG A 247 11.95 -9.04 -8.65
N VAL A 248 12.72 -8.76 -9.70
CA VAL A 248 12.77 -7.46 -10.39
C VAL A 248 12.06 -7.57 -11.74
N TYR A 249 11.15 -6.63 -11.99
CA TYR A 249 10.52 -6.42 -13.29
C TYR A 249 11.17 -5.20 -13.95
N ILE A 250 11.73 -5.38 -15.14
CA ILE A 250 12.43 -4.34 -15.88
C ILE A 250 11.58 -3.98 -17.09
N GLY A 251 11.32 -2.69 -17.28
CA GLY A 251 10.53 -2.21 -18.41
C GLY A 251 10.18 -0.74 -18.30
N SER A 252 9.30 -0.30 -19.20
CA SER A 252 8.77 1.06 -19.23
C SER A 252 7.26 0.96 -19.25
N PHE A 253 6.65 1.30 -18.12
CA PHE A 253 5.23 1.05 -17.85
C PHE A 253 4.41 2.32 -18.10
N TRP A 254 4.30 2.68 -19.38
CA TRP A 254 3.61 3.87 -19.89
C TRP A 254 3.10 3.63 -21.32
N ASP A 255 2.23 4.51 -21.81
CA ASP A 255 1.61 4.40 -23.15
C ASP A 255 2.48 4.97 -24.29
N GLU A 256 3.61 5.60 -23.96
CA GLU A 256 4.49 6.23 -24.96
C GLU A 256 5.46 5.21 -25.59
N PRO A 257 5.87 5.42 -26.87
CA PRO A 257 6.79 4.55 -27.59
C PRO A 257 8.18 4.43 -26.96
#